data_AF-X1FUM7-F1
#
_entry.id   AF-X1FUM7-F1
#
_cell.length_a   1.000
_cell.length_b   1.000
_cell.length_c   1.000
_cell.angle_alpha   90.00
_cell.angle_beta   90.00
_cell.angle_gamma   90.00
#
_symmetry.space_group_name_H-M   'P 1'
#
loop_
_entity.id
_entity.type
_entity.pdbx_description
1 polymer ?
#
loop_
_entity_poly.entity_id
_entity_poly.type
_entity_poly.pdbx_seq_one_letter_code
_entity_poly.pdbx_strand_id
1 'polypeptide(L)' 'MPFDSVFLLYRFDEKKGIVKVGGLDAFDGTPIIDLKSYFPISDRVRDCYIAPWLKDWPEWMEDGTV' A
#
# COMPACT_ATOMS: atom_id res chain seq x y z
N MET A 1 -15.19 -2.31 7.24
CA MET A 1 -13.92 -3.04 7.31
C MET A 1 -12.82 -1.99 7.18
N PRO A 2 -11.88 -1.88 8.12
CA PRO A 2 -10.72 -1.01 7.91
C PRO A 2 -9.88 -1.62 6.78
N PHE A 3 -9.49 -0.81 5.80
CA PHE A 3 -8.56 -1.19 4.76
C PHE A 3 -7.16 -0.87 5.27
N ASP A 4 -6.32 -1.89 5.42
CA ASP A 4 -4.89 -1.71 5.69
C ASP A 4 -4.14 -1.74 4.36
N SER A 5 -3.94 -0.55 3.78
CA SER A 5 -3.32 -0.39 2.46
C SER A 5 -1.88 0.09 2.64
N VAL A 6 -0.93 -0.56 1.94
CA VAL A 6 0.44 -0.07 1.79
C VAL A 6 0.51 0.67 0.46
N PHE A 7 0.98 1.92 0.49
CA PHE A 7 1.00 2.80 -0.68
C PHE A 7 2.35 3.47 -0.87
N LEU A 8 2.70 3.71 -2.13
CA LEU A 8 3.92 4.41 -2.50
C LEU A 8 3.76 5.92 -2.25
N LEU A 9 4.72 6.52 -1.55
CA LEU A 9 4.77 7.96 -1.34
C LEU A 9 5.47 8.65 -2.51
N TYR A 10 4.75 9.46 -3.26
CA TYR A 10 5.31 10.21 -4.40
C TYR A 10 5.77 11.61 -4.03
N ARG A 11 4.96 12.33 -3.24
CA ARG A 11 5.25 13.71 -2.88
C ARG A 11 4.65 14.07 -1.54
N PHE A 12 5.32 14.95 -0.83
CA PHE A 12 4.87 15.54 0.41
C PHE A 12 4.89 17.08 0.31
N ASP A 13 3.79 17.73 0.71
CA ASP A 13 3.71 19.18 0.91
C ASP A 13 3.37 19.42 2.39
N GLU A 14 4.41 19.68 3.18
CA GLU A 14 4.32 19.88 4.63
C GLU A 14 3.44 21.08 5.01
N LYS A 15 3.54 22.18 4.23
CA LYS A 15 2.83 23.42 4.55
C LYS A 15 1.33 23.27 4.39
N LYS A 16 0.89 22.45 3.44
CA LYS A 16 -0.53 22.16 3.21
C LYS A 16 -1.00 20.89 3.93
N GLY A 17 -0.10 20.10 4.50
CA GLY A 17 -0.41 18.80 5.07
C GLY A 17 -0.90 17.79 4.04
N ILE A 18 -0.39 17.85 2.80
CA ILE A 18 -0.85 16.98 1.70
C ILE A 18 0.22 15.94 1.37
N VAL A 19 -0.18 14.68 1.36
CA VAL A 19 0.64 13.55 0.89
C VAL A 19 0.04 13.03 -0.42
N LYS A 20 0.85 12.97 -1.48
CA LYS A 20 0.46 12.34 -2.75
C LYS A 20 0.97 10.91 -2.76
N VAL A 21 0.03 9.96 -2.82
CA VAL A 21 0.31 8.52 -2.79
C VAL A 21 -0.19 7.83 -4.06
N GLY A 22 0.34 6.64 -4.33
CA GLY A 22 -0.10 5.76 -5.43
C GLY A 22 -0.64 4.44 -4.93
N GLY A 23 -1.57 3.84 -5.69
CA GLY A 23 -2.10 2.51 -5.40
C GLY A 23 -3.06 2.45 -4.21
N LEU A 24 -3.63 3.59 -3.80
CA LEU A 24 -4.66 3.62 -2.75
C LEU A 24 -5.98 3.08 -3.31
N ASP A 25 -6.56 2.10 -2.63
CA ASP A 25 -7.81 1.42 -2.98
C ASP A 25 -9.04 2.01 -2.26
N ALA A 26 -8.92 3.22 -1.72
CA ALA A 26 -10.00 3.92 -1.02
C ALA A 26 -10.75 4.90 -1.94
N PHE A 27 -12.06 5.04 -1.70
CA PHE A 27 -12.87 6.05 -2.38
C PHE A 27 -12.50 7.47 -1.92
N ASP A 28 -12.78 8.45 -2.79
CA ASP A 28 -12.64 9.85 -2.42
C ASP A 28 -13.50 10.20 -1.19
N GLY A 29 -12.93 10.99 -0.28
CA GLY A 29 -13.55 11.34 1.00
C GLY A 29 -13.56 10.23 2.05
N THR A 30 -12.95 9.05 1.80
CA THR A 30 -12.81 8.01 2.83
C THR A 30 -11.97 8.54 4.00
N PRO A 31 -12.46 8.50 5.25
CA PRO A 31 -11.71 9.00 6.40
C PRO A 31 -10.48 8.13 6.67
N ILE A 32 -9.35 8.77 6.91
CA ILE A 32 -8.11 8.11 7.33
C ILE A 32 -8.18 7.87 8.84
N ILE A 33 -7.97 6.63 9.26
CA ILE A 33 -8.03 6.23 10.67
C ILE A 33 -6.64 6.30 11.30
N ASP A 34 -5.59 5.91 10.56
CA ASP A 34 -4.23 5.76 11.06
C ASP A 34 -3.22 5.88 9.91
N LEU A 35 -1.99 6.32 10.24
CA LEU A 35 -0.87 6.42 9.30
C LEU A 35 0.40 5.89 9.98
N LYS A 36 1.01 4.86 9.38
CA LYS A 36 2.24 4.24 9.88
C LYS A 36 3.28 4.14 8.77
N SER A 37 4.54 4.30 9.13
CA SER A 37 5.66 4.07 8.22
C SER A 37 5.82 2.58 7.93
N TYR A 38 6.05 2.23 6.67
CA TYR A 38 6.36 0.86 6.28
C TYR A 38 7.84 0.55 6.58
N PHE A 39 8.08 -0.45 7.43
CA PHE A 39 9.40 -0.94 7.78
C PHE A 39 9.59 -2.37 7.26
N PRO A 40 10.44 -2.59 6.22
CA PRO A 40 10.65 -3.93 5.65
C PRO A 40 11.17 -5.00 6.61
N ILE A 41 11.70 -4.59 7.78
CA ILE A 41 12.18 -5.51 8.82
C ILE A 41 11.05 -6.11 9.66
N SER A 42 9.92 -5.41 9.80
CA SER A 42 8.77 -5.85 10.61
C SER A 42 7.54 -6.16 9.78
N ASP A 43 7.30 -5.39 8.72
CA ASP A 43 6.01 -5.40 8.02
C ASP A 43 6.02 -6.32 6.80
N ARG A 44 7.21 -6.74 6.34
CA ARG A 44 7.36 -7.68 5.22
C ARG A 44 7.33 -9.12 5.72
N VAL A 45 6.38 -9.90 5.23
CA VAL A 45 6.42 -11.37 5.30
C VAL A 45 7.34 -11.88 4.18
N ARG A 46 8.49 -12.46 4.53
CA ARG A 46 9.47 -12.92 3.53
C ARG A 46 8.95 -14.11 2.70
N ASP A 47 8.34 -15.08 3.36
CA ASP A 47 7.85 -16.30 2.74
C ASP A 47 6.31 -16.26 2.72
N CYS A 48 5.74 -15.61 1.70
CA CYS A 48 4.30 -15.61 1.49
C CYS A 48 3.91 -16.74 0.53
N TYR A 49 2.79 -17.41 0.81
CA TYR A 49 2.24 -18.44 -0.08
C TYR A 49 0.96 -17.91 -0.71
N ILE A 50 0.96 -17.76 -2.03
CA ILE A 50 -0.22 -17.40 -2.79
C ILE A 50 -1.02 -18.68 -3.08
N ALA A 51 -2.34 -18.60 -2.94
CA ALA A 51 -3.20 -19.73 -3.24
C ALA A 51 -3.10 -20.11 -4.72
N PRO A 52 -3.16 -21.41 -5.10
CA PRO A 52 -2.93 -21.85 -6.48
C PRO A 52 -3.84 -21.21 -7.54
N TRP A 53 -5.04 -20.76 -7.15
CA TRP A 53 -6.00 -20.10 -8.05
C TRP A 53 -5.69 -18.62 -8.32
N LEU A 54 -4.72 -18.02 -7.60
CA LEU A 54 -4.22 -16.66 -7.80
C LEU A 54 -2.84 -16.63 -8.48
N LYS A 55 -2.39 -17.76 -9.04
CA LYS A 55 -1.05 -17.91 -9.66
C LYS A 55 -0.69 -16.89 -10.75
N ASP A 56 -1.70 -16.29 -11.40
CA ASP A 56 -1.52 -15.34 -12.50
C ASP A 56 -1.40 -13.89 -12.01
N TRP A 57 -1.53 -13.66 -10.70
CA TRP A 57 -1.31 -12.34 -10.09
C TRP A 57 0.18 -12.13 -9.82
N PRO A 58 0.67 -10.89 -9.91
CA PRO A 58 2.03 -10.59 -9.49
C PRO A 58 2.21 -10.93 -8.01
N GLU A 59 3.38 -11.45 -7.67
CA GLU A 59 3.69 -11.88 -6.31
C GLU A 59 3.71 -10.69 -5.33
N TRP A 60 4.01 -9.49 -5.85
CA TRP A 60 4.01 -8.23 -5.12
C TRP A 60 3.38 -7.10 -5.96
N MET A 61 2.69 -6.16 -5.31
CA MET A 61 2.14 -4.96 -5.97
C MET A 61 3.21 -4.14 -6.72
N GLU A 62 4.47 -4.18 -6.26
CA GLU A 62 5.57 -3.45 -6.90
C GLU A 62 6.03 -4.08 -8.22
N ASP A 63 5.89 -5.40 -8.41
CA ASP A 63 6.29 -6.09 -9.64
C ASP A 63 5.29 -5.90 -10.79
N GLY A 64 4.04 -5.53 -10.48
CA GLY A 64 2.97 -5.34 -11.47
C GLY A 64 2.97 -3.97 -12.16
N THR A 65 3.89 -3.07 -11.81
CA THR A 65 3.94 -1.70 -12.35
C THR A 65 5.12 -1.56 -13.31
N VAL A 66 4.97 -2.10 -14.53
CA VAL A 66 5.75 -1.70 -15.71
C VAL A 66 5.03 -0.63 -16.52
#